data_AF-A0A2H3DAJ6-F1
#
_entry.id   AF-A0A2H3DAJ6-F1
#
_cell.length_a   1.000
_cell.length_b   1.000
_cell.length_c   1.000
_cell.angle_alpha   90.00
_cell.angle_beta   90.00
_cell.angle_gamma   90.00
#
_symmetry.space_group_name_H-M   'P 1'
#
loop_
_entity.id
_entity.type
_entity.pdbx_description
1 polymer ?
#
loop_
_entity_poly.entity_id
_entity_poly.type
_entity_poly.pdbx_seq_one_letter_code
_entity_poly.pdbx_strand_id
1 'polypeptide(L)'
;LKSLLCNNSNQATWQNTAHALYAMNVSYKHKKIDNNTKMNMFLQSWNVTTKQNTSLSQDLIQIVKQAKEYNLKIDARTLTNEGKGKMPLWYHNASSAKTNRITNSKQGKCLRENHKIYTVEDAINITANQPNNHKTSGKKCKCNKCKAERCKGCANPAKCLLIVKKLLNELPTHWRPQNDDGYESEETLDKESQESNDNPIKTFEYKLPTSNKIHNALRIFTTTEDNLKDVSIPRKTRNNIMTVYTNGVCKMNRDINAQAGSGIWINKDNIINKACRVPGLNQNTETGELYAAEYTACKIP
;
A
#
# COMPACT_ATOMS: atom_id res chain seq x y z
N LEU A 1 -4.84 17.87 1.16
CA LEU A 1 -4.00 16.69 0.86
C LEU A 1 -4.84 15.45 0.56
N LYS A 2 -5.61 14.89 1.51
CA LYS A 2 -6.41 13.65 1.32
C LYS A 2 -7.28 13.65 0.04
N SER A 3 -7.87 14.79 -0.29
CA SER A 3 -8.66 14.98 -1.51
C SER A 3 -7.82 14.87 -2.80
N LEU A 4 -6.65 15.53 -2.86
CA LEU A 4 -5.72 15.45 -4.00
C LEU A 4 -5.13 14.03 -4.20
N LEU A 5 -5.24 13.18 -3.18
CA LEU A 5 -4.72 11.82 -3.17
C LEU A 5 -5.75 10.77 -3.63
N CYS A 6 -7.02 11.15 -3.81
CA CYS A 6 -8.05 10.28 -4.37
C CYS A 6 -7.78 10.02 -5.85
N ASN A 7 -8.04 8.80 -6.34
CA ASN A 7 -7.98 8.44 -7.77
C ASN A 7 -9.28 7.71 -8.16
N ASN A 8 -10.42 8.38 -7.96
CA ASN A 8 -11.75 7.80 -8.11
C ASN A 8 -12.49 8.45 -9.30
N SER A 9 -13.49 7.78 -9.86
CA SER A 9 -14.35 8.30 -10.94
C SER A 9 -15.11 9.59 -10.58
N ASN A 10 -15.31 9.87 -9.29
CA ASN A 10 -15.93 11.10 -8.76
C ASN A 10 -14.89 12.15 -8.29
N GLN A 11 -13.73 12.24 -8.94
CA GLN A 11 -12.77 13.30 -8.64
C GLN A 11 -13.38 14.68 -8.94
N ALA A 12 -13.21 15.61 -8.01
CA ALA A 12 -13.56 17.01 -8.24
C ALA A 12 -12.67 17.57 -9.36
N THR A 13 -13.21 18.45 -10.20
CA THR A 13 -12.51 19.00 -11.38
C THR A 13 -11.11 19.52 -11.05
N TRP A 14 -10.95 20.18 -9.90
CA TRP A 14 -9.67 20.73 -9.47
C TRP A 14 -8.59 19.66 -9.21
N GLN A 15 -8.97 18.43 -8.83
CA GLN A 15 -8.03 17.32 -8.62
C GLN A 15 -7.43 16.87 -9.94
N ASN A 16 -8.28 16.72 -10.97
CA ASN A 16 -7.86 16.42 -12.33
C ASN A 16 -6.93 17.51 -12.87
N THR A 17 -7.28 18.78 -12.64
CA THR A 17 -6.43 19.92 -12.99
C THR A 17 -5.08 19.84 -12.29
N ALA A 18 -5.05 19.57 -10.98
CA ALA A 18 -3.81 19.47 -10.23
C ALA A 18 -2.92 18.31 -10.72
N HIS A 19 -3.49 17.13 -10.98
CA HIS A 19 -2.76 16.00 -11.56
C HIS A 19 -2.19 16.32 -12.95
N ALA A 20 -2.97 16.98 -13.81
CA ALA A 20 -2.50 17.43 -15.11
C ALA A 20 -1.35 18.45 -14.99
N LEU A 21 -1.47 19.42 -14.10
CA LEU A 21 -0.43 20.41 -13.83
C LEU A 21 0.87 19.74 -13.33
N TYR A 22 0.76 18.74 -12.45
CA TYR A 22 1.90 17.93 -12.03
C TYR A 22 2.52 17.14 -13.17
N ALA A 23 1.71 16.53 -14.04
CA ALA A 23 2.18 15.78 -15.20
C ALA A 23 2.92 16.67 -16.23
N MET A 24 2.54 17.94 -16.33
CA MET A 24 3.22 18.96 -17.15
C MET A 24 4.54 19.44 -16.51
N ASN A 25 4.59 19.53 -15.19
CA ASN A 25 5.75 20.03 -14.42
C ASN A 25 6.64 18.91 -13.87
N VAL A 26 6.86 17.86 -14.65
CA VAL A 26 7.74 16.75 -14.27
C VAL A 26 9.20 17.22 -14.22
N SER A 27 9.93 16.76 -13.20
CA SER A 27 11.36 17.03 -13.04
C SER A 27 12.18 16.61 -14.26
N TYR A 28 13.29 17.31 -14.50
CA TYR A 28 14.14 17.09 -15.67
C TYR A 28 14.55 15.61 -15.87
N LYS A 29 14.88 14.90 -14.77
CA LYS A 29 15.24 13.47 -14.77
C LYS A 29 14.14 12.58 -15.36
N HIS A 30 12.89 13.00 -15.28
CA HIS A 30 11.71 12.25 -15.68
C HIS A 30 10.99 12.88 -16.89
N LYS A 31 11.58 13.90 -17.54
CA LYS A 31 10.96 14.61 -18.68
C LYS A 31 10.67 13.71 -19.88
N LYS A 32 11.42 12.61 -20.02
CA LYS A 32 11.25 11.61 -21.10
C LYS A 32 10.08 10.64 -20.87
N ILE A 33 9.41 10.71 -19.71
CA ILE A 33 8.23 9.89 -19.43
C ILE A 33 7.07 10.36 -20.31
N ASP A 34 6.43 9.41 -20.98
CA ASP A 34 5.25 9.61 -21.81
C ASP A 34 4.12 10.27 -21.01
N ASN A 35 3.57 11.38 -21.52
CA ASN A 35 2.53 12.14 -20.82
C ASN A 35 1.30 11.30 -20.54
N ASN A 36 0.95 10.38 -21.43
CA ASN A 36 -0.22 9.50 -21.27
C ASN A 36 -0.07 8.49 -20.12
N THR A 37 1.13 8.32 -19.57
CA THR A 37 1.37 7.45 -18.40
C THR A 37 1.34 8.17 -17.08
N LYS A 38 1.32 9.50 -17.08
CA LYS A 38 1.39 10.31 -15.87
C LYS A 38 -0.04 10.47 -15.33
N MET A 39 -0.37 9.67 -14.33
CA MET A 39 -1.68 9.68 -13.69
C MET A 39 -1.62 10.46 -12.39
N ASN A 40 -0.89 9.94 -11.41
CA ASN A 40 -0.79 10.54 -10.08
C ASN A 40 0.63 10.35 -9.54
N MET A 41 1.31 11.47 -9.29
CA MET A 41 2.70 11.47 -8.82
C MET A 41 2.89 10.79 -7.46
N PHE A 42 1.85 10.71 -6.63
CA PHE A 42 1.91 10.07 -5.32
C PHE A 42 1.74 8.55 -5.40
N LEU A 43 1.28 8.04 -6.55
CA LEU A 43 1.09 6.61 -6.82
C LEU A 43 2.16 6.04 -7.77
N GLN A 44 3.04 6.90 -8.29
CA GLN A 44 4.03 6.55 -9.32
C GLN A 44 5.43 6.98 -8.91
N SER A 45 6.45 6.40 -9.55
CA SER A 45 7.86 6.59 -9.20
C SER A 45 8.48 7.88 -9.77
N TRP A 46 7.73 8.68 -10.52
CA TRP A 46 8.23 9.91 -11.13
C TRP A 46 7.99 11.13 -10.25
N ASN A 47 8.81 12.17 -10.43
CA ASN A 47 8.82 13.33 -9.55
C ASN A 47 8.52 14.63 -10.28
N VAL A 48 7.82 15.53 -9.60
CA VAL A 48 7.51 16.91 -10.02
C VAL A 48 8.62 17.87 -9.59
N THR A 49 8.88 18.91 -10.40
CA THR A 49 9.77 20.01 -10.03
C THR A 49 9.08 20.97 -9.06
N THR A 50 9.77 21.30 -7.97
CA THR A 50 9.29 22.23 -6.92
C THR A 50 10.04 23.56 -6.94
N LYS A 51 10.68 23.89 -8.07
CA LYS A 51 11.38 25.16 -8.28
C LYS A 51 10.39 26.31 -8.51
N GLN A 52 10.80 27.54 -8.21
CA GLN A 52 9.97 28.73 -8.35
C GLN A 52 9.56 29.03 -9.81
N ASN A 53 10.38 28.65 -10.81
CA ASN A 53 10.11 28.88 -12.23
C ASN A 53 9.21 27.82 -12.87
N THR A 54 8.21 27.31 -12.14
CA THR A 54 7.27 26.31 -12.66
C THR A 54 5.90 26.94 -12.86
N SER A 55 5.06 26.34 -13.72
CA SER A 55 3.68 26.80 -13.88
C SER A 55 2.75 26.30 -12.75
N LEU A 56 3.32 25.71 -11.70
CA LEU A 56 2.58 25.27 -10.52
C LEU A 56 2.32 26.45 -9.59
N SER A 57 1.11 26.52 -9.02
CA SER A 57 0.83 27.45 -7.94
C SER A 57 1.67 27.13 -6.69
N GLN A 58 1.88 28.13 -5.85
CA GLN A 58 2.65 27.96 -4.62
C GLN A 58 2.05 26.90 -3.69
N ASP A 59 0.71 26.78 -3.66
CA ASP A 59 0.00 25.76 -2.89
C ASP A 59 0.33 24.34 -3.37
N LEU A 60 0.32 24.12 -4.69
CA LEU A 60 0.66 22.81 -5.27
C LEU A 60 2.11 22.44 -5.02
N ILE A 61 3.02 23.41 -5.04
CA ILE A 61 4.43 23.22 -4.70
C ILE A 61 4.57 22.84 -3.22
N GLN A 62 3.87 23.55 -2.32
CA GLN A 62 3.93 23.31 -0.89
C GLN A 62 3.42 21.91 -0.53
N ILE A 63 2.35 21.46 -1.17
CA ILE A 63 1.84 20.10 -1.01
C ILE A 63 2.90 19.05 -1.37
N VAL A 64 3.58 19.22 -2.50
CA VAL A 64 4.64 18.28 -2.92
C VAL A 64 5.83 18.30 -1.95
N LYS A 65 6.20 19.48 -1.43
CA LYS A 65 7.27 19.62 -0.44
C LYS A 65 6.94 18.90 0.85
N GLN A 66 5.76 19.15 1.42
CA GLN A 66 5.30 18.49 2.64
C GLN A 66 5.18 16.97 2.47
N ALA A 67 4.65 16.51 1.35
CA ALA A 67 4.56 15.07 1.07
C ALA A 67 5.95 14.40 1.05
N LYS A 68 6.98 15.08 0.54
CA LYS A 68 8.37 14.59 0.56
C LYS A 68 8.99 14.65 1.95
N GLU A 69 8.81 15.77 2.65
CA GLU A 69 9.31 15.99 4.01
C GLU A 69 8.79 14.93 4.98
N TYR A 70 7.49 14.63 4.91
CA TYR A 70 6.85 13.62 5.73
C TYR A 70 6.92 12.19 5.16
N ASN A 71 7.73 11.96 4.12
CA ASN A 71 7.88 10.66 3.46
C ASN A 71 6.54 9.95 3.17
N LEU A 72 5.63 10.68 2.52
CA LEU A 72 4.33 10.16 2.11
C LEU A 72 4.53 8.99 1.15
N LYS A 73 4.07 7.81 1.56
CA LYS A 73 4.10 6.57 0.80
C LYS A 73 2.77 5.87 0.89
N ILE A 74 2.50 4.99 -0.06
CA ILE A 74 1.32 4.13 -0.04
C ILE A 74 1.70 2.76 0.50
N ASP A 75 0.91 2.25 1.44
CA ASP A 75 1.06 0.93 2.05
C ASP A 75 0.09 -0.07 1.40
N ALA A 76 0.62 -0.96 0.56
CA ALA A 76 -0.17 -1.95 -0.15
C ALA A 76 -0.96 -2.90 0.76
N ARG A 77 -0.51 -3.12 2.01
CA ARG A 77 -1.16 -4.04 2.97
C ARG A 77 -2.51 -3.52 3.44
N THR A 78 -2.72 -2.21 3.30
CA THR A 78 -3.96 -1.52 3.67
C THR A 78 -4.91 -1.35 2.47
N LEU A 79 -4.52 -1.86 1.30
CA LEU A 79 -5.37 -1.92 0.12
C LEU A 79 -6.01 -3.31 -0.02
N THR A 80 -7.30 -3.31 -0.34
CA THR A 80 -7.95 -4.51 -0.88
C THR A 80 -7.41 -4.84 -2.28
N ASN A 81 -7.73 -6.02 -2.81
CA ASN A 81 -7.41 -6.39 -4.18
C ASN A 81 -7.98 -5.42 -5.21
N GLU A 82 -9.18 -4.90 -4.96
CA GLU A 82 -9.79 -3.83 -5.77
C GLU A 82 -8.93 -2.55 -5.71
N GLY A 83 -8.48 -2.14 -4.52
CA GLY A 83 -7.60 -1.00 -4.34
C GLY A 83 -6.26 -1.15 -5.07
N LYS A 84 -5.63 -2.33 -4.98
CA LYS A 84 -4.42 -2.69 -5.71
C LYS A 84 -4.65 -2.67 -7.22
N GLY A 85 -5.81 -3.13 -7.69
CA GLY A 85 -6.21 -3.12 -9.11
C GLY A 85 -6.22 -1.70 -9.72
N LYS A 86 -6.68 -0.71 -8.95
CA LYS A 86 -6.74 0.70 -9.36
C LYS A 86 -5.38 1.40 -9.42
N MET A 87 -4.29 0.73 -9.01
CA MET A 87 -2.94 1.32 -9.05
C MET A 87 -2.44 1.49 -10.49
N PRO A 88 -1.67 2.56 -10.78
CA PRO A 88 -1.05 2.75 -12.09
C PRO A 88 -0.02 1.65 -12.40
N LEU A 89 -0.20 0.95 -13.52
CA LEU A 89 0.71 -0.11 -13.96
C LEU A 89 2.08 0.43 -14.40
N TRP A 90 2.08 1.56 -15.09
CA TRP A 90 3.30 2.19 -15.62
C TRP A 90 3.92 3.11 -14.60
N TYR A 91 5.24 3.03 -14.44
CA TYR A 91 5.96 3.76 -13.40
C TYR A 91 5.30 3.58 -12.02
N HIS A 92 4.75 2.39 -11.77
CA HIS A 92 4.19 1.98 -10.47
C HIS A 92 5.15 2.39 -9.33
N ASN A 93 4.64 2.77 -8.15
CA ASN A 93 5.49 3.19 -7.03
C ASN A 93 6.55 2.15 -6.63
N ALA A 94 6.24 0.86 -6.80
CA ALA A 94 7.16 -0.26 -6.62
C ALA A 94 7.99 -0.61 -7.89
N SER A 95 8.13 0.31 -8.85
CA SER A 95 8.85 0.06 -10.09
C SER A 95 10.35 -0.15 -9.88
N SER A 96 10.91 -1.10 -10.64
CA SER A 96 12.34 -1.38 -10.69
C SER A 96 12.93 -0.93 -12.04
N ALA A 97 14.25 -0.96 -12.16
CA ALA A 97 14.92 -0.72 -13.44
C ALA A 97 14.42 -1.68 -14.54
N LYS A 98 14.02 -2.90 -14.19
CA LYS A 98 13.47 -3.89 -15.13
C LYS A 98 12.09 -3.47 -15.66
N THR A 99 11.18 -3.05 -14.78
CA THR A 99 9.84 -2.60 -15.20
C THR A 99 9.94 -1.33 -16.06
N ASN A 100 10.84 -0.41 -15.72
CA ASN A 100 11.08 0.79 -16.52
C ASN A 100 11.59 0.49 -17.95
N ARG A 101 12.45 -0.53 -18.11
CA ARG A 101 12.88 -0.98 -19.45
C ARG A 101 11.71 -1.54 -20.27
N ILE A 102 10.80 -2.27 -19.62
CA ILE A 102 9.58 -2.78 -20.27
C ILE A 102 8.68 -1.62 -20.69
N THR A 103 8.46 -0.64 -19.82
CA THR A 103 7.64 0.55 -20.10
C THR A 103 8.11 1.29 -21.35
N ASN A 104 9.42 1.45 -21.52
CA ASN A 104 10.01 2.16 -22.66
C ASN A 104 10.16 1.32 -23.93
N SER A 105 9.82 0.02 -23.89
CA SER A 105 9.92 -0.86 -25.05
C SER A 105 8.83 -0.58 -26.11
N LYS A 106 9.06 -1.04 -27.34
CA LYS A 106 8.04 -0.99 -28.42
C LYS A 106 6.72 -1.65 -27.99
N GLN A 107 6.80 -2.75 -27.23
CA GLN A 107 5.63 -3.44 -26.70
C GLN A 107 4.96 -2.62 -25.61
N GLY A 108 5.72 -2.00 -24.69
CA GLY A 108 5.18 -1.09 -23.69
C GLY A 108 4.39 0.05 -24.32
N LYS A 109 4.95 0.69 -25.36
CA LYS A 109 4.25 1.72 -26.13
C LYS A 109 2.95 1.20 -26.76
N CYS A 110 3.00 0.04 -27.42
CA CYS A 110 1.81 -0.59 -28.01
C CYS A 110 0.72 -0.90 -26.97
N LEU A 111 1.10 -1.38 -25.78
CA LEU A 111 0.18 -1.67 -24.67
C LEU A 111 -0.58 -0.42 -24.20
N ARG A 112 0.07 0.74 -24.25
CA ARG A 112 -0.56 2.02 -23.88
C ARG A 112 -1.41 2.58 -25.00
N GLU A 113 -0.86 2.66 -26.20
CA GLU A 113 -1.49 3.38 -27.29
C GLU A 113 -2.62 2.58 -27.95
N ASN A 114 -2.43 1.28 -28.14
CA ASN A 114 -3.38 0.43 -28.88
C ASN A 114 -4.26 -0.40 -27.93
N HIS A 115 -3.67 -0.99 -26.88
CA HIS A 115 -4.41 -1.83 -25.93
C HIS A 115 -5.07 -1.03 -24.79
N LYS A 116 -4.70 0.25 -24.60
CA LYS A 116 -5.25 1.14 -23.56
C LYS A 116 -5.15 0.59 -22.13
N ILE A 117 -4.03 -0.08 -21.83
CA ILE A 117 -3.77 -0.63 -20.49
C ILE A 117 -3.06 0.44 -19.66
N TYR A 118 -3.63 0.83 -18.52
CA TYR A 118 -3.07 1.85 -17.64
C TYR A 118 -3.01 1.41 -16.17
N THR A 119 -3.93 0.57 -15.72
CA THR A 119 -4.03 0.08 -14.34
C THR A 119 -3.54 -1.37 -14.19
N VAL A 120 -3.30 -1.80 -12.95
CA VAL A 120 -3.00 -3.20 -12.64
C VAL A 120 -4.19 -4.09 -13.01
N GLU A 121 -5.41 -3.61 -12.77
CA GLU A 121 -6.65 -4.30 -13.16
C GLU A 121 -6.75 -4.50 -14.67
N ASP A 122 -6.44 -3.49 -15.49
CA ASP A 122 -6.42 -3.62 -16.96
C ASP A 122 -5.50 -4.77 -17.41
N ALA A 123 -4.33 -4.87 -16.77
CA ALA A 123 -3.34 -5.91 -17.04
C ALA A 123 -3.82 -7.31 -16.60
N ILE A 124 -4.52 -7.41 -15.47
CA ILE A 124 -5.13 -8.67 -15.01
C ILE A 124 -6.25 -9.06 -15.98
N ASN A 125 -7.14 -8.13 -16.31
CA ASN A 125 -8.28 -8.37 -17.19
C ASN A 125 -7.85 -8.86 -18.57
N ILE A 126 -6.81 -8.27 -19.18
CA ILE A 126 -6.32 -8.77 -20.47
C ILE A 126 -5.63 -10.14 -20.35
N THR A 127 -5.02 -10.46 -19.20
CA THR A 127 -4.32 -11.74 -19.03
C THR A 127 -5.23 -12.91 -18.67
N ALA A 128 -6.30 -12.66 -17.91
CA ALA A 128 -7.32 -13.64 -17.55
C ALA A 128 -8.26 -13.95 -18.73
N ASN A 129 -8.64 -12.93 -19.50
CA ASN A 129 -9.60 -13.06 -20.59
C ASN A 129 -8.92 -13.54 -21.89
N GLN A 130 -8.38 -14.76 -21.93
CA GLN A 130 -7.84 -15.36 -23.16
C GLN A 130 -8.72 -16.52 -23.65
N PRO A 131 -9.05 -16.60 -24.96
CA PRO A 131 -9.82 -17.71 -25.48
C PRO A 131 -8.98 -18.99 -25.48
N ASN A 132 -9.63 -20.16 -25.37
CA ASN A 132 -8.96 -21.46 -25.32
C ASN A 132 -8.06 -21.75 -26.53
N ASN A 133 -8.38 -21.16 -27.70
CA ASN A 133 -7.58 -21.30 -28.92
C ASN A 133 -6.46 -20.24 -29.05
N HIS A 134 -6.17 -19.47 -28.00
CA HIS A 134 -5.10 -18.48 -28.02
C HIS A 134 -3.73 -19.17 -28.07
N LYS A 135 -2.95 -18.86 -29.10
CA LYS A 135 -1.55 -19.28 -29.22
C LYS A 135 -0.62 -18.21 -28.66
N THR A 136 0.15 -18.57 -27.64
CA THR A 136 1.19 -17.72 -27.03
C THR A 136 2.45 -17.63 -27.90
N SER A 137 2.69 -18.64 -28.75
CA SER A 137 3.76 -18.67 -29.73
C SER A 137 3.22 -18.32 -31.13
N GLY A 138 3.76 -17.24 -31.72
CA GLY A 138 3.50 -16.85 -33.11
C GLY A 138 2.90 -15.45 -33.29
N LYS A 139 3.29 -14.77 -34.39
CA LYS A 139 2.85 -13.38 -34.70
C LYS A 139 1.38 -13.29 -35.14
N LYS A 140 0.77 -14.40 -35.58
CA LYS A 140 -0.54 -14.43 -36.26
C LYS A 140 -1.52 -15.41 -35.58
N CYS A 141 -1.65 -15.35 -34.25
CA CYS A 141 -2.69 -16.10 -33.54
C CYS A 141 -4.07 -15.79 -34.14
N LYS A 142 -4.83 -16.82 -34.55
CA LYS A 142 -6.10 -16.67 -35.29
C LYS A 142 -7.33 -16.39 -34.42
N CYS A 143 -7.18 -16.30 -33.09
CA CYS A 143 -8.31 -16.07 -32.19
C CYS A 143 -8.94 -14.68 -32.39
N ASN A 144 -10.22 -14.56 -32.03
CA ASN A 144 -11.00 -13.32 -32.25
C ASN A 144 -10.39 -12.12 -31.50
N LYS A 145 -9.86 -12.32 -30.28
CA LYS A 145 -9.19 -11.27 -29.52
C LYS A 145 -7.93 -10.76 -30.24
N CYS A 146 -7.05 -11.65 -30.69
CA CYS A 146 -5.86 -11.22 -31.44
C CYS A 146 -6.19 -10.60 -32.80
N LYS A 147 -7.30 -10.98 -33.44
CA LYS A 147 -7.78 -10.31 -34.66
C LYS A 147 -8.24 -8.89 -34.34
N ALA A 148 -9.08 -8.70 -33.33
CA ALA A 148 -9.56 -7.39 -32.90
C ALA A 148 -8.41 -6.45 -32.51
N GLU A 149 -7.44 -6.93 -31.74
CA GLU A 149 -6.27 -6.12 -31.35
C GLU A 149 -5.38 -5.75 -32.55
N ARG A 150 -5.29 -6.62 -33.57
CA ARG A 150 -4.61 -6.28 -34.83
C ARG A 150 -5.33 -5.18 -35.61
N CYS A 151 -6.67 -5.18 -35.62
CA CYS A 151 -7.48 -4.11 -36.22
C CYS A 151 -7.29 -2.77 -35.50
N LYS A 152 -6.95 -2.77 -34.21
CA LYS A 152 -6.59 -1.57 -33.43
C LYS A 152 -5.13 -1.13 -33.63
N GLY A 153 -4.37 -1.75 -34.55
CA GLY A 153 -2.98 -1.37 -34.86
C GLY A 153 -1.90 -2.14 -34.11
N CYS A 154 -2.24 -3.15 -33.29
CA CYS A 154 -1.21 -3.98 -32.65
C CYS A 154 -0.58 -4.97 -33.63
N ALA A 155 0.73 -4.87 -33.87
CA ALA A 155 1.44 -5.77 -34.78
C ALA A 155 1.57 -7.23 -34.26
N ASN A 156 1.61 -7.43 -32.92
CA ASN A 156 1.75 -8.76 -32.33
C ASN A 156 1.09 -8.83 -30.93
N PRO A 157 -0.21 -9.16 -30.87
CA PRO A 157 -0.95 -9.23 -29.60
C PRO A 157 -0.42 -10.29 -28.63
N ALA A 158 0.05 -11.45 -29.13
CA ALA A 158 0.59 -12.51 -28.27
C ALA A 158 1.86 -12.05 -27.54
N LYS A 159 2.76 -11.33 -28.23
CA LYS A 159 3.95 -10.76 -27.60
C LYS A 159 3.59 -9.66 -26.59
N CYS A 160 2.60 -8.83 -26.89
CA CYS A 160 2.11 -7.81 -25.96
C CYS A 160 1.57 -8.46 -24.68
N LEU A 161 0.79 -9.54 -24.81
CA LEU A 161 0.28 -10.31 -23.67
C LEU A 161 1.40 -10.90 -22.79
N LEU A 162 2.45 -11.48 -23.40
CA LEU A 162 3.61 -11.99 -22.66
C LEU A 162 4.31 -10.88 -21.87
N ILE A 163 4.39 -9.68 -22.43
CA ILE A 163 4.97 -8.51 -21.75
C ILE A 163 4.11 -8.07 -20.57
N VAL A 164 2.77 -8.09 -20.69
CA VAL A 164 1.87 -7.80 -19.57
C VAL A 164 2.06 -8.80 -18.44
N LYS A 165 2.08 -10.11 -18.75
CA LYS A 165 2.35 -11.15 -17.75
C LYS A 165 3.70 -10.94 -17.06
N LYS A 166 4.73 -10.59 -17.82
CA LYS A 166 6.04 -10.26 -17.25
C LYS A 166 5.97 -9.06 -16.33
N LEU A 167 5.24 -8.00 -16.70
CA LEU A 167 5.11 -6.79 -15.89
C LEU A 167 4.40 -7.08 -14.55
N LEU A 168 3.30 -7.84 -14.57
CA LEU A 168 2.62 -8.31 -13.36
C LEU A 168 3.54 -9.16 -12.48
N ASN A 169 4.34 -10.05 -13.09
CA ASN A 169 5.29 -10.90 -12.38
C ASN A 169 6.53 -10.17 -11.83
N GLU A 170 6.73 -8.88 -12.16
CA GLU A 170 7.80 -8.06 -11.59
C GLU A 170 7.28 -7.16 -10.45
N LEU A 171 5.96 -7.02 -10.27
CA LEU A 171 5.40 -6.34 -9.10
C LEU A 171 5.69 -7.17 -7.83
N PRO A 172 6.06 -6.56 -6.70
CA PRO A 172 6.18 -7.30 -5.45
C PRO A 172 4.87 -8.00 -5.07
N THR A 173 4.96 -9.10 -4.34
CA THR A 173 3.83 -9.96 -3.94
C THR A 173 2.70 -9.19 -3.26
N HIS A 174 3.03 -8.27 -2.36
CA HIS A 174 2.06 -7.43 -1.65
C HIS A 174 1.35 -6.39 -2.55
N TRP A 175 1.90 -6.08 -3.73
CA TRP A 175 1.27 -5.20 -4.73
C TRP A 175 0.42 -5.95 -5.76
N ARG A 176 0.52 -7.28 -5.82
CA ARG A 176 -0.31 -8.07 -6.72
C ARG A 176 -1.68 -8.28 -6.06
N PRO A 177 -2.78 -7.95 -6.75
CA PRO A 177 -4.09 -8.46 -6.37
C PRO A 177 -4.02 -9.99 -6.37
N GLN A 178 -4.17 -10.63 -5.20
CA GLN A 178 -4.22 -12.09 -5.10
C GLN A 178 -5.70 -12.51 -5.12
N ASN A 179 -5.98 -13.77 -5.46
CA ASN A 179 -7.36 -14.24 -5.57
C ASN A 179 -8.03 -14.55 -4.22
N ASP A 180 -7.33 -14.41 -3.10
CA ASP A 180 -7.89 -14.64 -1.78
C ASP A 180 -6.97 -14.02 -0.74
N ASP A 181 -7.28 -12.79 -0.36
CA ASP A 181 -6.76 -12.23 0.88
C ASP A 181 -8.01 -12.20 1.75
N GLY A 182 -8.13 -13.12 2.72
CA GLY A 182 -9.26 -13.18 3.67
C GLY A 182 -9.34 -11.98 4.63
N TYR A 183 -9.02 -10.78 4.13
CA TYR A 183 -9.20 -9.51 4.80
C TYR A 183 -10.58 -8.98 4.45
N GLU A 184 -11.43 -8.96 5.46
CA GLU A 184 -12.68 -8.23 5.44
C GLU A 184 -12.42 -6.73 5.24
N SER A 185 -13.29 -6.10 4.44
CA SER A 185 -13.23 -4.67 4.16
C SER A 185 -13.70 -3.85 5.37
N GLU A 186 -13.36 -2.56 5.41
CA GLU A 186 -13.90 -1.61 6.40
C GLU A 186 -15.44 -1.66 6.53
N GLU A 187 -16.18 -2.00 5.45
CA GLU A 187 -17.65 -2.09 5.46
C GLU A 187 -18.21 -3.30 6.23
N THR A 188 -17.40 -4.33 6.47
CA THR A 188 -17.79 -5.53 7.23
C THR A 188 -17.54 -5.43 8.74
N LEU A 189 -16.58 -4.58 9.15
CA LEU A 189 -16.22 -4.42 10.58
C LEU A 189 -17.34 -3.79 11.42
N ASP A 190 -18.17 -2.93 10.83
CA ASP A 190 -19.29 -2.31 11.53
C ASP A 190 -20.42 -3.32 11.85
N LYS A 191 -20.45 -4.48 11.18
CA LYS A 191 -21.53 -5.48 11.33
C LYS A 191 -21.19 -6.64 12.26
N GLU A 192 -19.92 -6.98 12.47
CA GLU A 192 -19.51 -8.07 13.37
C GLU A 192 -19.54 -7.70 14.86
N SER A 193 -19.80 -6.44 15.21
CA SER A 193 -19.83 -5.98 16.62
C SER A 193 -21.09 -6.38 17.40
N GLN A 194 -21.95 -7.25 16.86
CA GLN A 194 -23.21 -7.67 17.49
C GLN A 194 -23.33 -9.17 17.84
N GLU A 195 -22.27 -9.99 17.78
CA GLU A 195 -22.38 -11.41 18.15
C GLU A 195 -21.67 -11.82 19.45
N SER A 196 -22.52 -12.23 20.40
CA SER A 196 -22.32 -13.01 21.63
C SER A 196 -21.62 -12.33 22.84
N ASN A 197 -22.38 -12.25 23.93
CA ASN A 197 -22.12 -11.46 25.13
C ASN A 197 -21.75 -12.32 26.36
N ASP A 198 -21.11 -13.49 26.17
CA ASP A 198 -20.89 -14.45 27.28
C ASP A 198 -19.43 -14.90 27.49
N ASN A 199 -18.45 -14.27 26.84
CA ASN A 199 -17.03 -14.54 27.12
C ASN A 199 -16.35 -13.28 27.66
N PRO A 200 -15.79 -13.29 28.90
CA PRO A 200 -15.11 -12.13 29.48
C PRO A 200 -13.77 -11.82 28.78
N ILE A 201 -13.27 -12.75 27.95
CA ILE A 201 -12.04 -12.59 27.19
C ILE A 201 -12.39 -12.03 25.81
N LYS A 202 -12.13 -10.74 25.61
CA LYS A 202 -12.13 -10.13 24.27
C LYS A 202 -10.81 -10.44 23.59
N THR A 203 -10.82 -11.34 22.62
CA THR A 203 -9.65 -11.61 21.79
C THR A 203 -9.41 -10.39 20.89
N PHE A 204 -8.27 -9.72 21.06
CA PHE A 204 -7.85 -8.69 20.11
C PHE A 204 -7.35 -9.38 18.85
N GLU A 205 -8.23 -9.58 17.88
CA GLU A 205 -7.82 -9.96 16.53
C GLU A 205 -7.36 -8.70 15.79
N TYR A 206 -6.05 -8.52 15.63
CA TYR A 206 -5.52 -7.42 14.82
C TYR A 206 -5.83 -7.67 13.34
N LYS A 207 -6.98 -7.15 12.88
CA LYS A 207 -7.29 -7.02 11.46
C LYS A 207 -6.73 -5.67 10.99
N LEU A 208 -5.77 -5.68 10.06
CA LEU A 208 -5.35 -4.46 9.39
C LEU A 208 -6.56 -3.88 8.64
N PRO A 209 -6.97 -2.63 8.89
CA PRO A 209 -8.06 -2.03 8.13
C PRO A 209 -7.64 -1.96 6.66
N THR A 210 -8.42 -2.61 5.80
CA THR A 210 -8.21 -2.59 4.36
C THR A 210 -9.29 -1.76 3.68
N SER A 211 -8.87 -0.98 2.68
CA SER A 211 -9.76 -0.08 1.96
C SER A 211 -9.56 -0.22 0.45
N ASN A 212 -10.66 -0.15 -0.30
CA ASN A 212 -10.62 -0.05 -1.76
C ASN A 212 -10.31 1.38 -2.25
N LYS A 213 -10.36 2.37 -1.35
CA LYS A 213 -10.00 3.76 -1.61
C LYS A 213 -8.50 3.93 -1.40
N ILE A 214 -7.79 4.22 -2.50
CA ILE A 214 -6.33 4.36 -2.53
C ILE A 214 -5.81 5.38 -1.50
N HIS A 215 -6.53 6.48 -1.30
CA HIS A 215 -6.08 7.53 -0.38
C HIS A 215 -6.09 7.11 1.09
N ASN A 216 -6.87 6.10 1.47
CA ASN A 216 -6.84 5.53 2.82
C ASN A 216 -5.60 4.67 3.06
N ALA A 217 -4.89 4.27 2.01
CA ALA A 217 -3.64 3.51 2.11
C ALA A 217 -2.38 4.39 2.18
N LEU A 218 -2.53 5.71 2.13
CA LEU A 218 -1.40 6.61 2.23
C LEU A 218 -0.98 6.81 3.69
N ARG A 219 0.32 6.78 3.92
CA ARG A 219 0.97 6.87 5.22
C ARG A 219 2.07 7.92 5.15
N ILE A 220 2.14 8.73 6.18
CA ILE A 220 3.24 9.67 6.43
C ILE A 220 4.11 9.11 7.56
N PHE A 221 5.30 9.67 7.74
CA PHE A 221 6.30 9.21 8.71
C PHE A 221 6.73 7.76 8.52
N THR A 222 6.65 7.27 7.29
CA THR A 222 7.12 5.92 6.96
C THR A 222 8.65 5.89 6.92
N THR A 223 9.25 4.74 7.21
CA THR A 223 10.68 4.50 7.03
C THR A 223 10.94 3.80 5.69
N THR A 224 12.21 3.68 5.28
CA THR A 224 12.59 2.87 4.12
C THR A 224 12.37 1.37 4.35
N GLU A 225 12.39 0.93 5.60
CA GLU A 225 12.25 -0.48 5.98
C GLU A 225 10.79 -0.97 5.98
N ASP A 226 9.84 -0.07 6.27
CA ASP A 226 8.40 -0.39 6.36
C ASP A 226 7.80 -0.92 5.05
N ASN A 227 8.42 -0.59 3.91
CA ASN A 227 8.00 -1.04 2.58
C ASN A 227 8.67 -2.34 2.12
N LEU A 228 9.72 -2.80 2.82
CA LEU A 228 10.57 -3.91 2.38
C LEU A 228 10.34 -5.20 3.16
N LYS A 229 9.81 -5.11 4.38
CA LYS A 229 9.54 -6.28 5.20
C LYS A 229 8.12 -6.73 4.92
N ASP A 230 7.97 -7.90 4.31
CA ASP A 230 6.77 -8.72 4.48
C ASP A 230 6.67 -8.98 5.98
N VAL A 231 5.96 -8.11 6.70
CA VAL A 231 5.69 -8.32 8.13
C VAL A 231 4.92 -9.63 8.17
N SER A 232 5.55 -10.64 8.75
CA SER A 232 4.90 -11.92 8.98
C SER A 232 3.70 -11.63 9.84
N ILE A 233 2.50 -11.77 9.24
CA ILE A 233 1.26 -11.73 10.01
C ILE A 233 1.41 -12.82 11.06
N PRO A 234 1.22 -12.53 12.36
CA PRO A 234 1.27 -13.54 13.38
C PRO A 234 0.31 -14.66 12.97
N ARG A 235 0.86 -15.83 12.60
CA ARG A 235 0.03 -17.01 12.38
C ARG A 235 -0.71 -17.25 13.68
N LYS A 236 -2.03 -17.49 13.63
CA LYS A 236 -2.80 -18.01 14.78
C LYS A 236 -2.14 -19.32 15.24
N THR A 237 -1.16 -19.24 16.14
CA THR A 237 -0.64 -20.38 16.87
C THR A 237 -1.71 -20.74 17.89
N ARG A 238 -2.58 -21.69 17.52
CA ARG A 238 -3.65 -22.21 18.38
C ARG A 238 -3.16 -22.94 19.64
N ASN A 239 -1.86 -23.00 19.88
CA ASN A 239 -1.30 -23.83 20.94
C ASN A 239 -0.60 -22.94 21.96
N ASN A 240 -1.19 -22.88 23.16
CA ASN A 240 -0.74 -22.23 24.41
C ASN A 240 -1.19 -20.77 24.60
N ILE A 241 -2.47 -20.57 24.89
CA ILE A 241 -2.96 -19.30 25.46
C ILE A 241 -2.43 -19.18 26.89
N MET A 242 -1.66 -18.14 27.18
CA MET A 242 -1.20 -17.78 28.51
C MET A 242 -1.87 -16.48 28.93
N THR A 243 -2.49 -16.46 30.11
CA THR A 243 -3.03 -15.22 30.68
C THR A 243 -1.91 -14.45 31.36
N VAL A 244 -1.72 -13.20 30.93
CA VAL A 244 -0.77 -12.27 31.55
C VAL A 244 -1.53 -11.03 31.97
N TYR A 245 -1.28 -10.61 33.21
CA TYR A 245 -1.81 -9.38 33.79
C TYR A 245 -0.71 -8.33 33.73
N THR A 246 -0.97 -7.25 33.01
CA THR A 246 -0.07 -6.10 32.92
C THR A 246 -0.70 -4.89 33.58
N ASN A 247 0.13 -4.01 34.15
CA ASN A 247 -0.33 -2.74 34.70
C ASN A 247 0.76 -1.68 34.55
N GLY A 248 0.37 -0.44 34.25
CA GLY A 248 1.23 0.73 34.34
C GLY A 248 0.83 1.58 35.53
N VAL A 249 1.81 2.09 36.27
CA VAL A 249 1.57 3.06 37.34
C VAL A 249 2.52 4.23 37.19
N CYS A 250 2.03 5.44 37.44
CA CYS A 250 2.88 6.63 37.40
C CYS A 250 2.68 7.48 38.64
N LYS A 251 3.77 7.74 39.37
CA LYS A 251 3.80 8.73 40.42
C LYS A 251 3.94 10.11 39.80
N MET A 252 3.16 11.08 40.28
CA MET A 252 3.14 12.46 39.77
C MET A 252 2.85 12.49 38.26
N ASN A 253 1.85 11.72 37.80
CA ASN A 253 1.50 11.66 36.39
C ASN A 253 1.23 13.07 35.84
N ARG A 254 1.78 13.37 34.66
CA ARG A 254 1.75 14.70 33.98
C ARG A 254 2.62 15.80 34.62
N ASP A 255 3.48 15.45 35.57
CA ASP A 255 4.52 16.34 36.11
C ASP A 255 5.87 16.12 35.40
N ILE A 256 6.76 17.12 35.44
CA ILE A 256 8.14 16.98 34.94
C ILE A 256 8.95 15.94 35.73
N ASN A 257 8.58 15.70 36.99
CA ASN A 257 9.19 14.73 37.88
C ASN A 257 8.44 13.39 37.91
N ALA A 258 7.56 13.15 36.93
CA ALA A 258 6.81 11.92 36.83
C ALA A 258 7.72 10.70 36.81
N GLN A 259 7.29 9.62 37.45
CA GLN A 259 8.02 8.35 37.48
C GLN A 259 7.04 7.20 37.22
N ALA A 260 7.21 6.56 36.08
CA ALA A 260 6.39 5.44 35.65
C ALA A 260 7.07 4.09 35.95
N GLY A 261 6.24 3.13 36.34
CA GLY A 261 6.59 1.74 36.54
C GLY A 261 5.60 0.83 35.81
N SER A 262 6.04 -0.39 35.56
CA SER A 262 5.30 -1.43 34.85
C SER A 262 5.30 -2.70 35.67
N GLY A 263 4.13 -3.31 35.85
CA GLY A 263 3.95 -4.60 36.50
C GLY A 263 3.52 -5.66 35.48
N ILE A 264 4.09 -6.85 35.59
CA ILE A 264 3.78 -8.02 34.77
C ILE A 264 3.62 -9.20 35.72
N TRP A 265 2.48 -9.88 35.62
CA TRP A 265 2.14 -10.99 36.49
C TRP A 265 1.41 -12.08 35.72
N ILE A 266 1.77 -13.35 35.93
CA ILE A 266 1.22 -14.51 35.21
C ILE A 266 0.54 -15.45 36.20
N ASN A 267 1.31 -16.04 37.11
CA ASN A 267 0.84 -16.84 38.23
C ASN A 267 1.89 -16.81 39.36
N LYS A 268 1.55 -17.39 40.50
CA LYS A 268 2.47 -17.47 41.65
C LYS A 268 3.73 -18.24 41.24
N ASP A 269 4.89 -17.69 41.59
CA ASP A 269 6.22 -18.26 41.33
C ASP A 269 6.66 -18.31 39.85
N ASN A 270 5.96 -17.62 38.95
CA ASN A 270 6.43 -17.48 37.57
C ASN A 270 7.70 -16.61 37.50
N ILE A 271 8.76 -17.12 36.89
CA ILE A 271 10.04 -16.41 36.72
C ILE A 271 9.94 -15.15 35.84
N ILE A 272 8.87 -15.01 35.05
CA ILE A 272 8.62 -13.86 34.18
C ILE A 272 7.93 -12.72 34.94
N ASN A 273 7.30 -12.98 36.10
CA ASN A 273 6.70 -11.95 36.94
C ASN A 273 7.73 -10.86 37.24
N LYS A 274 7.37 -9.60 36.97
CA LYS A 274 8.33 -8.50 37.09
C LYS A 274 7.67 -7.17 37.39
N ALA A 275 8.35 -6.39 38.22
CA ALA A 275 8.14 -4.95 38.32
C ALA A 275 9.35 -4.24 37.69
N CYS A 276 9.09 -3.40 36.70
CA CYS A 276 10.11 -2.65 35.97
C CYS A 276 9.91 -1.16 36.16
N ARG A 277 10.99 -0.40 36.27
CA ARG A 277 10.95 1.05 36.05
C ARG A 277 10.90 1.31 34.55
N VAL A 278 10.01 2.21 34.12
CA VAL A 278 9.93 2.61 32.70
C VAL A 278 11.16 3.45 32.36
N PRO A 279 11.95 3.08 31.33
CA PRO A 279 13.11 3.86 30.92
C PRO A 279 12.71 5.12 30.14
N GLY A 280 13.63 6.09 30.06
CA GLY A 280 13.48 7.28 29.22
C GLY A 280 12.74 8.45 29.87
N LEU A 281 12.45 9.49 29.07
CA LEU A 281 11.92 10.76 29.54
C LEU A 281 10.38 10.80 29.62
N ASN A 282 9.69 9.94 28.85
CA ASN A 282 8.23 9.93 28.78
C ASN A 282 7.63 9.12 29.93
N GLN A 283 7.61 9.70 31.13
CA GLN A 283 7.12 9.06 32.33
C GLN A 283 5.62 9.38 32.54
N ASN A 284 4.74 8.49 32.13
CA ASN A 284 3.30 8.58 32.39
C ASN A 284 2.70 7.16 32.50
N THR A 285 1.42 7.09 32.85
CA THR A 285 0.73 5.80 33.06
C THR A 285 0.67 4.99 31.78
N GLU A 286 0.37 5.64 30.66
CA GLU A 286 0.22 5.05 29.33
C GLU A 286 1.54 4.44 28.82
N THR A 287 2.67 5.10 29.05
CA THR A 287 4.01 4.55 28.77
C THR A 287 4.28 3.33 29.65
N GLY A 288 3.84 3.35 30.91
CA GLY A 288 3.97 2.22 31.83
C GLY A 288 3.18 0.99 31.36
N GLU A 289 1.96 1.18 30.88
CA GLU A 289 1.14 0.12 30.31
C GLU A 289 1.76 -0.44 29.03
N LEU A 290 2.20 0.44 28.12
CA LEU A 290 2.81 0.04 26.85
C LEU A 290 4.11 -0.74 27.06
N TYR A 291 4.95 -0.28 28.00
CA TYR A 291 6.21 -0.97 28.33
C TYR A 291 5.95 -2.35 28.95
N ALA A 292 4.91 -2.50 29.77
CA ALA A 292 4.52 -3.80 30.32
C ALA A 292 4.10 -4.78 29.19
N ALA A 293 3.32 -4.30 28.22
CA ALA A 293 2.89 -5.09 27.07
C ALA A 293 4.06 -5.49 26.15
N GLU A 294 4.94 -4.54 25.82
CA GLU A 294 6.14 -4.79 25.00
C GLU A 294 7.09 -5.80 25.67
N TYR A 295 7.38 -5.61 26.96
CA TYR A 295 8.26 -6.51 27.71
C TYR A 295 7.69 -7.93 27.73
N THR A 296 6.37 -8.06 27.94
CA THR A 296 5.66 -9.33 27.91
C THR A 296 5.82 -10.00 26.54
N ALA A 297 5.55 -9.28 25.46
CA ALA A 297 5.68 -9.78 24.09
C ALA A 297 7.12 -10.17 23.71
N CYS A 298 8.14 -9.51 24.30
CA CYS A 298 9.54 -9.85 24.06
C CYS A 298 10.03 -11.08 24.85
N LYS A 299 9.38 -11.43 25.97
CA LYS A 299 9.84 -12.48 26.90
C LYS A 299 9.00 -13.74 26.87
N ILE A 300 7.77 -13.66 26.39
CA ILE A 300 6.88 -14.79 26.22
C ILE A 300 6.79 -15.07 24.71
N PRO A 301 7.34 -16.20 24.22
CA PRO A 301 7.36 -16.55 22.80
C PRO A 301 5.97 -16.90 22.24
#